data_AF-A0A832EIC6-F1
#
_entry.id   AF-A0A832EIC6-F1
#
_cell.length_a   1.000
_cell.length_b   1.000
_cell.length_c   1.000
_cell.angle_alpha   90.00
_cell.angle_beta   90.00
_cell.angle_gamma   90.00
#
_symmetry.space_group_name_H-M   'P 1'
#
loop_
_entity.id
_entity.type
_entity.pdbx_description
1 polymer ?
#
loop_
_entity_poly.entity_id
_entity_poly.type
_entity_poly.pdbx_seq_one_letter_code
_entity_poly.pdbx_strand_id
1 'polypeptide(L)'
;MEDRDEYERRKRAIFEQMSPRGQKRILKLGYENWDPFQEPKDPREQIRSGSAVQAAMILAEFYQTAGHDERLKSHHKELLDLCRGLLRHDPRALALSAFCLWFERTRADDR
;
A
#
# COMPACT_ATOMS: atom_id res chain seq x y z
N MET A 1 -6.97 22.10 36.40
CA MET A 1 -5.50 22.24 36.19
C MET A 1 -4.82 20.88 36.19
N GLU A 2 -5.23 19.96 37.06
CA GLU A 2 -4.69 18.57 37.12
C GLU A 2 -4.75 17.80 35.79
N ASP A 3 -5.80 17.95 34.99
CA ASP A 3 -5.94 17.25 33.70
C ASP A 3 -4.83 17.58 32.69
N ARG A 4 -4.31 18.82 32.68
CA ARG A 4 -3.24 19.22 31.75
C ARG A 4 -1.89 18.67 32.20
N ASP A 5 -1.61 18.72 33.49
CA ASP A 5 -0.35 18.21 34.05
C ASP A 5 -0.28 16.68 33.98
N GLU A 6 -1.43 16.00 34.08
CA GLU A 6 -1.52 14.56 33.85
C GLU A 6 -1.36 14.22 32.37
N TYR A 7 -2.00 14.98 31.47
CA TYR A 7 -1.84 14.83 30.03
C TYR A 7 -0.37 14.95 29.60
N GLU A 8 0.34 15.98 30.04
CA GLU A 8 1.76 16.19 29.72
C GLU A 8 2.66 15.10 30.30
N ARG A 9 2.38 14.62 31.52
CA ARG A 9 3.11 13.49 32.12
C ARG A 9 2.95 12.22 31.29
N ARG A 10 1.71 11.90 30.88
CA ARG A 10 1.43 10.71 30.05
C ARG A 10 2.03 10.85 28.65
N LYS A 11 1.90 12.03 28.02
CA LYS A 11 2.51 12.35 26.72
C LYS A 11 4.04 12.15 26.73
N ARG A 12 4.69 12.61 27.80
CA ARG A 12 6.14 12.44 27.99
C ARG A 12 6.54 10.99 28.20
N ALA A 13 5.83 10.26 29.06
CA ALA A 13 6.12 8.85 29.32
C ALA A 13 6.04 8.00 28.04
N ILE A 14 5.05 8.27 27.17
CA ILE A 14 4.93 7.60 25.87
C ILE A 14 6.14 7.91 24.99
N PHE A 15 6.55 9.18 24.89
CA PHE A 15 7.71 9.57 24.09
C PHE A 15 9.01 8.89 24.55
N GLU A 16 9.23 8.83 25.87
CA GLU A 16 10.42 8.22 26.46
C GLU A 16 10.47 6.70 26.24
N GLN A 17 9.32 6.02 26.18
CA GLN A 17 9.22 4.59 25.89
C GLN A 17 9.38 4.25 24.39
N MET A 18 9.32 5.22 23.49
CA MET A 18 9.45 4.98 22.06
C MET A 18 10.87 4.63 21.63
N SER A 19 10.99 3.85 20.56
CA SER A 19 12.29 3.59 19.93
C SER A 19 12.97 4.89 19.46
N PRO A 20 14.32 4.92 19.32
CA PRO A 20 15.04 6.11 18.83
C PRO A 20 14.55 6.60 17.46
N ARG A 21 14.08 5.69 16.60
CA ARG A 21 13.46 6.04 15.31
C ARG A 21 12.10 6.72 15.49
N GLY A 22 11.29 6.23 16.43
CA GLY A 22 10.00 6.82 16.78
C GLY A 22 10.14 8.22 17.37
N GLN A 23 11.06 8.40 18.31
CA GLN A 23 11.37 9.71 18.90
C GLN A 23 11.84 10.72 17.85
N LYS A 24 12.77 10.34 16.95
CA LYS A 24 13.23 11.20 15.85
C LYS A 24 12.07 11.66 14.96
N ARG A 25 11.09 10.80 14.68
CA ARG A 25 9.92 11.15 13.88
C ARG A 25 9.05 12.21 14.57
N ILE A 26 8.82 12.08 15.87
CA ILE A 26 8.04 13.05 16.66
C ILE A 26 8.79 14.38 16.75
N LEU A 27 10.10 14.37 16.99
CA LEU A 27 10.89 15.60 17.02
C LEU A 27 10.86 16.32 15.66
N LYS A 28 10.83 15.60 14.55
CA LYS A 28 10.66 16.17 13.21
C LYS A 28 9.26 16.76 12.98
N LEU A 29 8.22 16.18 13.59
CA LEU A 29 6.85 16.69 13.57
C LEU A 29 6.66 17.91 14.49
N GLY A 30 7.46 17.99 15.56
CA GLY A 30 7.34 18.94 16.65
C GLY A 30 6.62 18.31 17.85
N TYR A 31 7.31 18.19 18.99
CA TYR A 31 6.76 17.54 20.19
C TYR A 31 5.49 18.23 20.71
N GLU A 32 5.46 19.56 20.68
CA GLU A 32 4.28 20.34 21.09
C GLU A 32 3.04 20.00 20.24
N ASN A 33 3.24 19.82 18.92
CA ASN A 33 2.17 19.52 17.97
C ASN A 33 1.79 18.03 17.91
N TRP A 34 2.51 17.18 18.63
CA TRP A 34 2.26 15.74 18.64
C TRP A 34 1.23 15.40 19.72
N ASP A 35 0.15 14.74 19.29
CA ASP A 35 -0.87 14.20 20.18
C ASP A 35 -0.81 12.66 20.15
N PRO A 36 -0.35 12.00 21.24
CA PRO A 36 -0.27 10.55 21.31
C PRO A 36 -1.61 9.85 21.55
N PHE A 37 -2.66 10.60 21.90
CA PHE A 37 -3.97 10.05 22.26
C PHE A 37 -4.98 10.12 21.12
N GLN A 38 -4.50 10.36 19.90
CA GLN A 38 -5.31 10.32 18.69
C GLN A 38 -5.98 8.94 18.56
N GLU A 39 -7.30 8.93 18.41
CA GLU A 39 -8.05 7.70 18.15
C GLU A 39 -7.53 7.00 16.88
N PRO A 40 -7.57 5.66 16.81
CA PRO A 40 -7.26 4.95 15.59
C PRO A 40 -8.11 5.48 14.43
N LYS A 41 -7.47 5.85 13.32
CA LYS A 41 -8.17 6.35 12.12
C LYS A 41 -9.22 5.36 11.66
N ASP A 42 -10.41 5.85 11.28
CA ASP A 42 -11.45 4.99 10.70
C ASP A 42 -10.90 4.34 9.41
N PRO A 43 -11.02 3.02 9.24
CA PRO A 43 -10.63 2.32 8.01
C PRO A 43 -11.16 2.97 6.71
N ARG A 44 -12.30 3.69 6.77
CA ARG A 44 -12.90 4.42 5.64
C ARG A 44 -12.10 5.65 5.21
N GLU A 45 -11.26 6.21 6.09
CA GLU A 45 -10.38 7.34 5.78
C GLU A 45 -9.10 6.93 5.04
N GLN A 46 -8.92 5.64 4.75
CA GLN A 46 -7.75 5.18 4.00
C GLN A 46 -7.79 5.71 2.56
N ILE A 47 -7.12 6.83 2.32
CA ILE A 47 -6.93 7.38 0.97
C ILE A 47 -6.14 6.36 0.14
N ARG A 48 -6.84 5.70 -0.78
CA ARG A 48 -6.20 4.83 -1.78
C ARG A 48 -5.64 5.72 -2.89
N SER A 49 -4.38 5.51 -3.27
CA SER A 49 -3.78 6.20 -4.42
C SER A 49 -4.61 5.95 -5.69
N GLY A 50 -4.71 6.93 -6.60
CA GLY A 50 -5.48 6.78 -7.85
C GLY A 50 -5.12 5.53 -8.66
N SER A 51 -3.83 5.19 -8.74
CA SER A 51 -3.36 3.97 -9.42
C SER A 51 -3.83 2.67 -8.75
N ALA A 52 -4.17 2.68 -7.46
CA ALA A 52 -4.69 1.51 -6.75
C ALA A 52 -6.17 1.29 -7.05
N VAL A 53 -6.93 2.38 -7.16
CA VAL A 53 -8.34 2.34 -7.56
C VAL A 53 -8.44 1.87 -9.00
N GLN A 54 -7.65 2.48 -9.91
CA GLN A 54 -7.64 2.12 -11.32
C GLN A 54 -7.21 0.66 -11.55
N ALA A 55 -6.17 0.17 -10.86
CA ALA A 55 -5.74 -1.22 -10.99
C ALA A 55 -6.82 -2.22 -10.55
N ALA A 56 -7.56 -1.92 -9.48
CA ALA A 56 -8.66 -2.77 -9.02
C ALA A 56 -9.81 -2.82 -10.05
N MET A 57 -10.11 -1.71 -10.71
CA MET A 57 -11.12 -1.65 -11.78
C MET A 57 -10.70 -2.50 -12.99
N ILE A 58 -9.46 -2.33 -13.47
CA ILE A 58 -8.91 -3.11 -14.59
C ILE A 58 -8.95 -4.61 -14.27
N LEU A 59 -8.57 -4.99 -13.04
CA LEU A 59 -8.54 -6.39 -12.64
C LEU A 59 -9.95 -6.99 -12.52
N ALA A 60 -10.94 -6.21 -12.08
CA ALA A 60 -12.33 -6.64 -12.07
C ALA A 60 -12.85 -6.90 -13.50
N GLU A 61 -12.55 -6.03 -14.45
CA GLU A 61 -12.88 -6.23 -15.86
C GLU A 61 -12.19 -7.48 -16.43
N PHE A 62 -10.91 -7.66 -16.14
CA PHE A 62 -10.17 -8.85 -16.55
C PHE A 62 -10.87 -10.14 -16.10
N TYR A 63 -11.29 -10.25 -14.84
CA TYR A 63 -11.99 -11.45 -14.37
C TYR A 63 -13.37 -11.67 -15.01
N GLN A 64 -14.07 -10.60 -15.39
CA GLN A 64 -15.33 -10.75 -16.13
C GLN A 64 -15.08 -11.34 -17.52
N THR A 65 -13.99 -10.94 -18.18
CA THR A 65 -13.64 -11.43 -19.52
C THR A 65 -13.00 -12.82 -19.53
N ALA A 66 -12.22 -13.17 -18.51
CA ALA A 66 -11.48 -14.42 -18.44
C ALA A 66 -12.34 -15.64 -18.05
N GLY A 67 -13.62 -15.43 -17.74
CA GLY A 67 -14.50 -16.45 -17.19
C GLY A 67 -14.17 -16.79 -15.73
N HIS A 68 -14.97 -17.65 -15.11
CA HIS A 68 -14.79 -18.06 -13.71
C HIS A 68 -13.56 -18.99 -13.50
N ASP A 69 -12.38 -18.61 -14.00
CA ASP A 69 -11.13 -19.35 -13.76
C ASP A 69 -10.59 -19.04 -12.36
N GLU A 70 -10.74 -20.03 -11.48
CA GLU A 70 -10.33 -19.93 -10.09
C GLU A 70 -8.80 -19.82 -9.93
N ARG A 71 -8.01 -20.27 -10.93
CA ARG A 71 -6.55 -20.10 -10.94
C ARG A 71 -6.14 -18.63 -11.02
N LEU A 72 -6.90 -17.82 -11.75
CA LEU A 72 -6.60 -16.38 -11.87
C LEU A 72 -6.97 -15.63 -10.58
N LYS A 73 -8.00 -16.08 -9.88
CA LYS A 73 -8.42 -15.49 -8.60
C LYS A 73 -7.47 -15.85 -7.46
N SER A 74 -6.89 -17.06 -7.45
CA SER A 74 -5.88 -17.43 -6.43
C SER A 74 -4.63 -16.55 -6.48
N HIS A 75 -4.36 -15.91 -7.62
CA HIS A 75 -3.25 -14.98 -7.83
C HIS A 75 -3.68 -13.50 -7.83
N HIS A 76 -4.80 -13.17 -7.17
CA HIS A 76 -5.36 -11.81 -7.17
C HIS A 76 -4.36 -10.74 -6.73
N LYS A 77 -3.61 -11.01 -5.66
CA LYS A 77 -2.67 -10.06 -5.10
C LYS A 77 -1.54 -9.76 -6.08
N GLU A 78 -0.99 -10.80 -6.70
CA GLU A 78 0.10 -10.72 -7.67
C GLU A 78 -0.32 -9.95 -8.92
N LEU A 79 -1.54 -10.22 -9.43
CA LEU A 79 -2.11 -9.51 -10.57
C LEU A 79 -2.38 -8.04 -10.26
N LEU A 80 -2.89 -7.74 -9.05
CA LEU A 80 -3.13 -6.38 -8.61
C LEU A 80 -1.81 -5.59 -8.46
N ASP A 81 -0.80 -6.19 -7.85
CA ASP A 81 0.52 -5.57 -7.67
C ASP A 81 1.21 -5.34 -9.03
N LEU A 82 1.13 -6.30 -9.94
CA LEU A 82 1.63 -6.16 -11.31
C LEU A 82 0.92 -5.01 -12.04
N CYS A 83 -0.41 -4.97 -12.01
CA CYS A 83 -1.20 -3.92 -12.66
C CYS A 83 -0.86 -2.53 -12.09
N ARG A 84 -0.72 -2.39 -10.77
CA ARG A 84 -0.29 -1.15 -10.12
C ARG A 84 1.12 -0.73 -10.55
N GLY A 85 2.03 -1.69 -10.68
CA GLY A 85 3.39 -1.45 -11.17
C GLY A 85 3.39 -0.96 -12.61
N LEU A 86 2.60 -1.58 -13.50
CA LEU A 86 2.46 -1.16 -14.89
C LEU A 86 1.93 0.27 -15.02
N LEU A 87 0.88 0.62 -14.26
CA LEU A 87 0.32 1.98 -14.23
C LEU A 87 1.30 3.04 -13.72
N ARG A 88 2.35 2.62 -13.01
CA ARG A 88 3.38 3.51 -12.45
C ARG A 88 4.70 3.44 -13.19
N HIS A 89 4.78 2.69 -14.29
CA HIS A 89 6.02 2.42 -15.00
C HIS A 89 7.13 1.84 -14.09
N ASP A 90 6.74 0.97 -13.16
CA ASP A 90 7.69 0.27 -12.30
C ASP A 90 8.60 -0.66 -13.13
N PRO A 91 9.94 -0.58 -12.99
CA PRO A 91 10.87 -1.35 -13.81
C PRO A 91 10.67 -2.86 -13.73
N ARG A 92 10.31 -3.39 -12.55
CA ARG A 92 10.07 -4.83 -12.38
C ARG A 92 8.79 -5.25 -13.10
N ALA A 93 7.72 -4.48 -12.98
CA ALA A 93 6.47 -4.77 -13.68
C ALA A 93 6.65 -4.73 -15.21
N LEU A 94 7.40 -3.73 -15.70
CA LEU A 94 7.74 -3.62 -17.12
C LEU A 94 8.57 -4.81 -17.61
N ALA A 95 9.62 -5.20 -16.87
CA ALA A 95 10.43 -6.36 -17.22
C ALA A 95 9.62 -7.67 -17.27
N LEU A 96 8.71 -7.89 -16.30
CA LEU A 96 7.81 -9.05 -16.30
C LEU A 96 6.89 -9.04 -17.53
N SER A 97 6.26 -7.90 -17.85
CA SER A 97 5.40 -7.81 -19.04
C SER A 97 6.17 -8.06 -20.33
N ALA A 98 7.39 -7.53 -20.45
CA ALA A 98 8.24 -7.74 -21.62
C ALA A 98 8.62 -9.22 -21.78
N PHE A 99 8.96 -9.90 -20.68
CA PHE A 99 9.23 -11.34 -20.69
C PHE A 99 8.03 -12.16 -21.15
N CYS A 100 6.83 -11.91 -20.62
CA CYS A 100 5.62 -12.63 -21.03
C CYS A 100 5.33 -12.45 -22.54
N LEU A 101 5.45 -11.21 -23.05
CA LEU A 101 5.24 -10.93 -24.48
C LEU A 101 6.27 -11.61 -25.38
N TRP A 102 7.53 -11.65 -24.94
CA TRP A 102 8.60 -12.36 -25.65
C TRP A 102 8.37 -13.89 -25.65
N PHE A 103 8.00 -14.45 -24.50
CA PHE A 103 7.77 -15.88 -24.34
C PHE A 103 6.61 -16.39 -25.21
N GLU A 104 5.48 -15.67 -25.21
CA GLU A 104 4.33 -16.02 -26.05
C GLU A 104 4.65 -15.96 -27.54
N ARG A 105 5.40 -14.92 -27.97
CA ARG A 105 5.85 -14.79 -29.36
C ARG A 105 6.72 -15.96 -29.78
N THR A 106 7.70 -16.31 -28.94
CA THR A 106 8.64 -17.40 -29.22
C THR A 106 7.90 -18.74 -29.33
N ARG A 107 6.91 -18.99 -28.47
CA ARG A 107 6.10 -20.23 -28.52
C ARG A 107 5.16 -20.30 -29.71
N ALA A 108 4.75 -19.15 -30.26
CA ALA A 108 3.92 -19.10 -31.45
C ALA A 108 4.72 -19.43 -32.71
N ASP A 109 6.02 -19.09 -32.75
CA ASP A 109 6.90 -19.37 -33.90
C ASP A 109 7.32 -20.86 -33.99
N ASP A 110 7.22 -21.61 -32.88
CA ASP A 110 7.51 -23.05 -32.81
C ASP A 110 6.30 -23.97 -33.14
N ARG A 111 5.12 -23.39 -33.46
CA ARG A 111 3.88 -24.13 -33.78
C ARG A 111 3.49 -24.01 -35.25
#